data_AF-A0A3S4DRV2-F1
#
_entry.id   AF-A0A3S4DRV2-F1
#
_cell.length_a   1.000
_cell.length_b   1.000
_cell.length_c   1.000
_cell.angle_alpha   90.00
_cell.angle_beta   90.00
_cell.angle_gamma   90.00
#
_symmetry.space_group_name_H-M   'P 1'
#
loop_
_entity.id
_entity.type
_entity.pdbx_description
1 polymer ?
#
loop_
_entity_poly.entity_id
_entity_poly.type
_entity_poly.pdbx_seq_one_letter_code
_entity_poly.pdbx_strand_id
1 'polypeptide(L)'
;MYELDGLSYNKVGNELESYLSENSDYSSGLLYRGTTKDEFSKWMNGVYIAQRFVPTSHVVSNTEDFGKYIIEIHGGYGKNVRNIYQNKNEAEFLINRGSTFEFISEEGGNKIRVRQII
;
A
#
# COMPACT_ATOMS: atom_id res chain seq x y z
N MET A 1 -16.05 9.93 -20.03
CA MET A 1 -15.66 8.55 -19.71
C MET A 1 -14.31 8.34 -20.38
N TYR A 2 -13.20 8.40 -19.64
CA TYR A 2 -11.91 8.02 -20.20
C TYR A 2 -11.78 6.51 -19.99
N GLU A 3 -11.88 5.77 -21.08
CA GLU A 3 -11.47 4.36 -21.15
C GLU A 3 -9.96 4.33 -20.89
N LEU A 4 -9.58 4.17 -19.63
CA LEU A 4 -8.25 3.68 -19.28
C LEU A 4 -8.25 2.18 -19.60
N ASP A 5 -8.12 1.86 -20.89
CA ASP A 5 -7.84 0.51 -21.38
C ASP A 5 -6.69 -0.09 -20.55
N GLY A 6 -6.75 -1.37 -20.19
CA GLY A 6 -5.75 -2.02 -19.31
C GLY A 6 -4.28 -1.90 -19.77
N LEU A 7 -4.05 -1.58 -21.06
CA LEU A 7 -2.75 -1.23 -21.61
C LEU A 7 -2.21 0.11 -21.07
N SER A 8 -3.09 1.10 -20.86
CA SER A 8 -2.74 2.41 -20.31
C SER A 8 -2.31 2.33 -18.85
N TYR A 9 -2.98 1.51 -18.03
CA TYR A 9 -2.62 1.33 -16.62
C TYR A 9 -1.24 0.70 -16.45
N ASN A 10 -0.93 -0.35 -17.23
CA ASN A 10 0.38 -0.98 -17.16
C ASN A 10 1.50 -0.04 -17.62
N LYS A 11 1.26 0.74 -18.68
CA LYS A 11 2.24 1.75 -19.13
C LYS A 11 2.49 2.81 -18.07
N VAL A 12 1.44 3.43 -17.53
CA VAL A 12 1.54 4.46 -16.48
C VAL A 12 2.16 3.88 -15.21
N GLY A 13 1.80 2.65 -14.84
CA GLY A 13 2.38 1.99 -13.69
C GLY A 13 3.87 1.71 -13.84
N ASN A 14 4.32 1.31 -15.04
CA ASN A 14 5.75 1.09 -15.32
C ASN A 14 6.53 2.42 -15.29
N GLU A 15 5.95 3.50 -15.83
CA GLU A 15 6.54 4.84 -15.77
C GLU A 15 6.66 5.32 -14.31
N LEU A 16 5.64 5.08 -13.49
CA LEU A 16 5.69 5.41 -12.06
C LEU A 16 6.73 4.58 -11.29
N GLU A 17 6.80 3.26 -11.53
CA GLU A 17 7.83 2.39 -10.96
C GLU A 17 9.23 2.87 -11.33
N SER A 18 9.44 3.24 -12.59
CA SER A 18 10.72 3.76 -13.09
C SER A 18 11.08 5.08 -12.42
N TYR A 19 10.14 6.03 -12.39
CA TYR A 19 10.33 7.32 -11.73
C TYR A 19 10.66 7.16 -10.24
N LEU A 20 9.91 6.33 -9.52
CA LEU A 20 10.16 6.08 -8.10
C LEU A 20 11.49 5.36 -7.86
N SER A 21 11.94 4.52 -8.78
CA SER A 21 13.23 3.85 -8.70
C SER A 21 14.41 4.82 -8.75
N GLU A 22 14.27 5.90 -9.54
CA GLU A 22 15.28 6.94 -9.72
C GLU A 22 15.25 8.04 -8.66
N ASN A 23 14.08 8.33 -8.07
CA ASN A 23 13.85 9.54 -7.27
C ASN A 23 13.59 9.30 -5.77
N SER A 24 13.50 8.05 -5.33
CA SER A 24 13.33 7.69 -3.92
C SER A 24 14.07 6.41 -3.62
N ASP A 25 14.61 6.25 -2.41
CA ASP A 25 15.08 4.95 -1.94
C ASP A 25 13.91 4.10 -1.46
N TYR A 26 14.06 2.77 -1.54
CA TYR A 26 13.16 1.89 -0.82
C TYR A 26 13.60 1.82 0.64
N SER A 27 12.63 1.79 1.55
CA SER A 27 12.89 1.45 2.95
C SER A 27 11.92 0.40 3.43
N SER A 28 12.41 -0.48 4.31
CA SER A 28 11.58 -1.41 5.06
C SER A 28 11.12 -0.78 6.38
N GLY A 29 9.90 -1.10 6.80
CA GLY A 29 9.40 -0.65 8.08
C GLY A 29 8.01 -1.17 8.40
N LEU A 30 7.46 -0.66 9.50
CA LEU A 30 6.05 -0.86 9.84
C LEU A 30 5.22 0.18 9.12
N LEU A 31 4.29 -0.28 8.28
CA LEU A 31 3.43 0.56 7.45
C LEU A 31 1.96 0.27 7.75
N TYR A 32 1.11 1.26 7.53
CA TYR A 32 -0.32 1.21 7.81
C TYR A 32 -1.11 1.63 6.58
N ARG A 33 -2.29 1.04 6.42
CA ARG A 33 -3.24 1.40 5.36
C ARG A 33 -4.67 1.35 5.88
N GLY A 34 -5.40 2.45 5.70
CA GLY A 34 -6.84 2.49 5.88
C GLY A 34 -7.53 1.95 4.64
N THR A 35 -8.57 1.15 4.85
CA THR A 35 -9.24 0.47 3.75
C THR A 35 -10.74 0.23 3.99
N THR A 36 -11.40 -0.29 2.97
CA THR A 36 -12.79 -0.77 2.97
C THR A 36 -12.86 -2.20 3.50
N LYS A 37 -14.06 -2.62 3.93
CA LYS A 37 -14.32 -4.00 4.40
C LYS A 37 -13.97 -5.05 3.34
N ASP A 38 -14.21 -4.76 2.07
CA ASP A 38 -14.00 -5.71 0.98
C ASP A 38 -12.52 -5.98 0.72
N GLU A 39 -11.69 -4.93 0.70
CA GLU A 39 -10.24 -5.09 0.59
C GLU A 39 -9.67 -5.72 1.86
N PHE A 40 -10.10 -5.29 3.05
CA PHE A 40 -9.73 -5.91 4.33
C PHE A 40 -9.96 -7.42 4.34
N SER A 41 -11.14 -7.87 3.91
CA SER A 41 -11.49 -9.30 3.89
C SER A 41 -10.63 -10.11 2.89
N LYS A 42 -10.20 -9.49 1.79
CA LYS A 42 -9.31 -10.14 0.81
C LYS A 42 -7.91 -10.39 1.40
N TRP A 43 -7.39 -9.43 2.16
CA TRP A 43 -6.07 -9.54 2.78
C TRP A 43 -6.04 -10.54 3.94
N MET A 44 -7.19 -10.86 4.53
CA MET A 44 -7.32 -11.92 5.54
C MET A 44 -7.29 -13.35 4.97
N ASN A 45 -7.50 -13.52 3.66
CA ASN A 45 -7.67 -14.83 3.05
C ASN A 45 -6.33 -15.51 2.70
N GLY A 46 -5.43 -15.62 3.69
CA GLY A 46 -4.12 -16.24 3.54
C GLY A 46 -3.11 -15.33 2.84
N VAL A 47 -3.05 -15.40 1.50
CA VAL A 47 -2.07 -14.65 0.70
C VAL A 47 -2.76 -13.71 -0.27
N TYR A 48 -2.35 -12.45 -0.27
CA TYR A 48 -2.85 -11.41 -1.16
C TYR A 48 -1.74 -10.89 -2.07
N ILE A 49 -2.00 -10.85 -3.38
CA ILE A 49 -1.10 -10.26 -4.39
C ILE A 49 -1.71 -8.95 -4.87
N ALA A 50 -1.03 -7.84 -4.59
CA ALA A 50 -1.50 -6.52 -4.93
C ALA A 50 -1.44 -6.28 -6.45
N GLN A 51 -2.59 -6.15 -7.09
CA GLN A 51 -2.67 -5.79 -8.52
C GLN A 51 -2.42 -4.30 -8.77
N ARG A 52 -2.49 -3.50 -7.71
CA ARG A 52 -2.30 -2.05 -7.73
C ARG A 52 -1.23 -1.64 -6.72
N PHE A 53 -0.70 -0.44 -6.88
CA PHE A 53 0.16 0.13 -5.85
C PHE A 53 -0.60 0.18 -4.54
N VAL A 54 0.09 -0.06 -3.43
CA VAL A 54 -0.48 -0.01 -2.10
C VAL A 54 0.02 1.26 -1.43
N PRO A 55 -0.77 2.35 -1.42
CA PRO A 55 -0.43 3.53 -0.64
C PRO A 55 -0.62 3.22 0.85
N THR A 56 0.38 3.62 1.61
CA THR A 56 0.54 3.33 3.04
C THR A 56 1.16 4.52 3.75
N SER A 57 1.15 4.51 5.08
CA SER A 57 1.78 5.53 5.92
C SER A 57 2.52 4.90 7.09
N HIS A 58 3.54 5.58 7.61
CA HIS A 58 4.11 5.22 8.92
C HIS A 58 3.25 5.68 10.11
N VAL A 59 2.22 6.50 9.88
CA VAL A 59 1.42 7.13 10.92
C VAL A 59 0.01 6.54 10.91
N VAL A 60 -0.35 5.77 11.93
CA VAL A 60 -1.67 5.12 12.04
C VAL A 60 -2.81 6.14 11.94
N SER A 61 -2.72 7.27 12.65
CA SER A 61 -3.79 8.26 12.69
C SER A 61 -4.13 8.84 11.31
N ASN A 62 -3.13 8.98 10.42
CA ASN A 62 -3.36 9.44 9.05
C ASN A 62 -4.14 8.43 8.23
N THR A 63 -4.05 7.14 8.57
CA THR A 63 -4.68 6.07 7.79
C THR A 63 -6.17 5.93 8.11
N GLU A 64 -6.62 6.34 9.28
CA GLU A 64 -8.02 6.28 9.71
C GLU A 64 -8.93 7.19 8.86
N ASP A 65 -8.37 8.26 8.27
CA ASP A 65 -9.07 9.14 7.33
C ASP A 65 -9.44 8.43 6.01
N PHE A 66 -8.71 7.37 5.65
CA PHE A 66 -8.90 6.63 4.40
C PHE A 66 -9.73 5.35 4.55
N GLY A 67 -10.05 4.95 5.79
CA GLY A 67 -10.92 3.81 6.04
C GLY A 67 -10.98 3.38 7.49
N LYS A 68 -12.12 2.78 7.87
CA LYS A 68 -12.35 2.27 9.24
C LYS A 68 -11.61 0.96 9.55
N TYR A 69 -11.12 0.29 8.51
CA TYR A 69 -10.37 -0.95 8.61
C TYR A 69 -8.90 -0.68 8.37
N ILE A 70 -8.03 -1.19 9.25
CA ILE A 70 -6.60 -0.91 9.21
C ILE A 70 -5.82 -2.18 8.87
N ILE A 71 -4.95 -2.08 7.88
CA ILE A 71 -3.96 -3.09 7.53
C ILE A 71 -2.62 -2.62 8.09
N GLU A 72 -2.06 -3.37 9.03
CA GLU A 72 -0.72 -3.19 9.57
C GLU A 72 0.25 -4.14 8.84
N ILE A 73 1.20 -3.57 8.11
CA ILE A 73 2.12 -4.28 7.22
C ILE A 73 3.49 -4.31 7.88
N HIS A 74 3.90 -5.50 8.33
CA HIS A 74 5.21 -5.76 8.92
C HIS A 74 6.24 -6.01 7.82
N GLY A 75 7.40 -5.35 7.94
CA GLY A 75 8.46 -5.43 6.94
C GLY A 75 8.03 -4.83 5.59
N GLY A 76 7.06 -3.90 5.61
CA GLY A 76 6.57 -3.24 4.40
C GLY A 76 7.73 -2.52 3.71
N TYR A 77 7.94 -2.84 2.44
CA TYR A 77 9.03 -2.37 1.61
C TYR A 77 8.45 -1.49 0.51
N GLY A 78 8.58 -0.18 0.71
CA GLY A 78 7.98 0.83 -0.17
C GLY A 78 8.90 2.02 -0.39
N LYS A 79 8.49 2.87 -1.35
CA LYS A 79 9.17 4.13 -1.67
C LYS A 79 8.56 5.27 -0.90
N ASN A 80 9.39 6.09 -0.26
CA ASN A 80 8.94 7.29 0.43
C ASN A 80 8.58 8.37 -0.60
N VAL A 81 7.30 8.67 -0.75
CA VAL A 81 6.84 9.66 -1.73
C VAL A 81 6.60 11.04 -1.11
N ARG A 82 6.99 11.26 0.15
CA ARG A 82 6.79 12.53 0.87
C ARG A 82 7.38 13.75 0.17
N ASN A 83 8.48 13.58 -0.56
CA ASN A 83 9.15 14.67 -1.28
C ASN A 83 8.60 14.88 -2.70
N ILE A 84 7.78 13.94 -3.18
CA ILE A 84 7.20 13.92 -4.53
C ILE A 84 5.72 14.33 -4.47
N TYR A 85 5.01 13.92 -3.43
CA TYR A 85 3.58 14.15 -3.21
C TYR A 85 3.30 15.41 -2.40
N GLN A 86 2.20 16.09 -2.73
CA GLN A 86 1.88 17.42 -2.20
C GLN A 86 1.48 17.42 -0.71
N ASN A 87 0.99 16.30 -0.17
CA ASN A 87 0.58 16.23 1.24
C ASN A 87 1.67 15.62 2.13
N LYS A 88 2.69 16.43 2.46
CA LYS A 88 3.83 16.04 3.29
C LYS A 88 3.45 15.52 4.69
N ASN A 89 2.23 15.74 5.14
CA ASN A 89 1.77 15.32 6.46
C ASN A 89 1.36 13.85 6.52
N GLU A 90 1.03 13.25 5.36
CA GLU A 90 0.58 11.86 5.30
C GLU A 90 1.71 10.85 5.53
N ALA A 91 2.98 11.28 5.42
CA ALA A 91 4.16 10.43 5.53
C ALA A 91 4.02 9.16 4.67
N GLU A 92 3.58 9.37 3.42
CA GLU A 92 3.16 8.30 2.52
C GLU A 92 4.35 7.47 2.00
N PHE A 93 4.12 6.16 1.99
CA PHE A 93 4.94 5.16 1.33
C PHE A 93 4.10 4.44 0.29
N LEU A 94 4.66 4.28 -0.91
CA LEU A 94 4.05 3.52 -1.96
C LEU A 94 4.74 2.16 -2.10
N ILE A 95 4.01 1.08 -1.82
CA ILE A 95 4.47 -0.28 -2.12
C ILE A 95 4.05 -0.63 -3.55
N ASN A 96 4.94 -1.29 -4.29
CA ASN A 96 4.74 -1.60 -5.70
C ASN A 96 3.58 -2.58 -5.95
N ARG A 97 3.12 -2.55 -7.19
CA ARG A 97 2.27 -3.59 -7.77
C ARG A 97 3.05 -4.93 -7.76
N GLY A 98 2.33 -6.04 -7.65
CA GLY A 98 2.90 -7.38 -7.62
C GLY A 98 3.44 -7.80 -6.24
N SER A 99 3.54 -6.88 -5.27
CA SER A 99 3.94 -7.24 -3.90
C SER A 99 2.95 -8.23 -3.27
N THR A 100 3.51 -9.16 -2.50
CA THR A 100 2.75 -10.26 -1.91
C THR A 100 2.72 -10.11 -0.40
N PHE A 101 1.52 -10.29 0.16
CA PHE A 101 1.24 -10.12 1.59
C PHE A 101 0.65 -11.39 2.17
N GLU A 102 1.21 -11.84 3.28
CA GLU A 102 0.71 -12.99 4.05
C GLU A 102 -0.02 -12.49 5.31
N PHE A 103 -1.24 -12.99 5.52
CA PHE A 103 -2.02 -12.74 6.73
C PHE A 103 -1.37 -13.37 7.96
N ILE A 104 -1.28 -12.61 9.05
CA ILE A 104 -0.74 -13.08 10.33
C ILE A 104 -1.87 -13.20 11.36
N SER A 105 -2.60 -12.12 11.63
CA SER A 105 -3.58 -12.07 12.72
C SER A 105 -4.60 -10.96 12.54
N GLU A 106 -5.76 -11.10 13.19
CA GLU A 106 -6.79 -10.08 13.32
C GLU A 106 -6.81 -9.53 14.77
N GLU A 107 -7.07 -8.23 14.91
CA GLU A 107 -7.17 -7.52 16.17
C GLU A 107 -8.41 -6.61 16.16
N GLY A 108 -9.27 -6.73 17.17
CA GLY A 108 -10.41 -5.81 17.37
C GLY A 108 -11.51 -5.83 16.30
N GLY A 109 -11.48 -6.77 15.34
CA GLY A 109 -12.48 -6.89 14.27
C GLY A 109 -12.38 -5.84 13.16
N ASN A 110 -11.40 -4.93 13.26
CA ASN A 110 -11.18 -3.86 12.28
C ASN A 110 -9.69 -3.62 11.97
N LYS A 111 -8.77 -4.39 12.55
CA LYS A 111 -7.35 -4.31 12.27
C LYS A 111 -6.80 -5.69 11.93
N ILE A 112 -5.97 -5.77 10.90
CA ILE A 112 -5.23 -7.00 10.57
C ILE A 112 -3.75 -6.72 10.52
N ARG A 113 -2.95 -7.73 10.85
CA ARG A 113 -1.50 -7.75 10.63
C ARG A 113 -1.20 -8.65 9.46
N VAL A 114 -0.35 -8.15 8.57
CA VAL A 114 0.17 -8.89 7.43
C VAL A 114 1.68 -8.70 7.34
N ARG A 115 2.37 -9.60 6.64
CA ARG A 115 3.78 -9.47 6.31
C ARG A 115 3.94 -9.37 4.81
N GLN A 116 4.74 -8.40 4.34
CA GLN A 116 5.19 -8.43 2.96
C GLN A 116 6.26 -9.50 2.80
N ILE A 117 6.07 -10.42 1.86
CA ILE A 117 6.97 -11.56 1.63
C ILE A 117 7.75 -11.47 0.31
N ILE A 118 7.30 -10.61 -0.63
CA ILE A 118 7.94 -10.31 -1.93
C ILE A 118 7.68 -8.84 -2.29
#